data_AF-A0A2D7NJL8-F1
#
_entry.id   AF-A0A2D7NJL8-F1
#
_cell.length_a   1.000
_cell.length_b   1.000
_cell.length_c   1.000
_cell.angle_alpha   90.00
_cell.angle_beta   90.00
_cell.angle_gamma   90.00
#
_symmetry.space_group_name_H-M   'P 1'
#
loop_
_entity.id
_entity.type
_entity.pdbx_description
1 polymer ?
#
loop_
_entity_poly.entity_id
_entity_poly.type
_entity_poly.pdbx_seq_one_letter_code
_entity_poly.pdbx_strand_id
1 'polypeptide(L)'
;MNTIKTTMKKSQQIKLIVVGVLCLVSMVYGAWQVWSRIPERAAQFAAYRAAIETFETLTELRVEQAIPLTPEQANDYMDAEKVLANYKDDKPLPPSKYDRLINFWVWFIGGFSGIPFAIWPFVKYRSGGWVLDSQGTLRSPKGERYGPDQIADIDMTTWRGFINPQASNKSTWQAKLKLQDNRSLVLDDYLWEGMSKIIAHYAHQFHPDAWDETGEPIESGIQQAAASLKDESKSS
;
A
#
# COMPACT_ATOMS: atom_id res chain seq x y z
N MET A 1 13.63 29.54 -23.22
CA MET A 1 13.65 28.62 -22.05
C MET A 1 13.70 27.19 -22.54
N ASN A 2 14.49 26.31 -21.90
CA ASN A 2 14.53 24.88 -22.27
C ASN A 2 13.29 24.16 -21.76
N THR A 3 12.82 23.15 -22.49
CA THR A 3 11.71 22.29 -22.06
C THR A 3 12.07 21.55 -20.77
N ILE A 4 11.23 21.69 -19.73
CA ILE A 4 11.38 20.97 -18.46
C ILE A 4 10.45 19.76 -18.48
N LYS A 5 10.99 18.57 -18.20
CA LYS A 5 10.21 17.32 -18.12
C LYS A 5 10.36 16.70 -16.75
N THR A 6 9.28 16.18 -16.20
CA THR A 6 9.30 15.40 -14.97
C THR A 6 9.06 13.93 -15.25
N THR A 7 9.62 13.09 -14.39
CA THR A 7 9.41 11.64 -14.39
C THR A 7 9.09 11.19 -12.98
N MET A 8 8.32 10.12 -12.83
CA MET A 8 8.02 9.59 -11.50
C MET A 8 9.35 9.18 -10.84
N LYS A 9 9.58 9.61 -9.59
CA LYS A 9 10.83 9.31 -8.89
C LYS A 9 11.03 7.80 -8.81
N LYS A 10 12.24 7.31 -9.13
CA LYS A 10 12.58 5.87 -9.07
C LYS A 10 12.29 5.27 -7.70
N SER A 11 12.55 6.01 -6.63
CA SER A 11 12.25 5.57 -5.26
C SER A 11 10.76 5.30 -5.03
N GLN A 12 9.87 6.09 -5.64
CA GLN A 12 8.42 5.87 -5.59
C GLN A 12 8.01 4.66 -6.40
N GLN A 13 8.56 4.51 -7.61
CA GLN A 13 8.32 3.33 -8.44
C GLN A 13 8.74 2.04 -7.71
N ILE A 14 9.93 2.03 -7.10
CA ILE A 14 10.42 0.89 -6.32
C ILE A 14 9.51 0.60 -5.13
N LYS A 15 9.08 1.62 -4.36
CA LYS A 15 8.14 1.43 -3.25
C LYS A 15 6.83 0.79 -3.72
N LEU A 16 6.26 1.27 -4.81
CA LEU A 16 5.01 0.71 -5.37
C LEU A 16 5.21 -0.73 -5.84
N ILE A 17 6.34 -1.05 -6.47
CA ILE A 17 6.67 -2.42 -6.89
C ILE A 17 6.81 -3.34 -5.67
N VAL A 18 7.55 -2.92 -4.64
CA VAL A 18 7.72 -3.69 -3.40
C VAL A 18 6.37 -3.95 -2.74
N VAL A 19 5.52 -2.93 -2.62
CA VAL A 19 4.15 -3.09 -2.10
C VAL A 19 3.36 -4.09 -2.96
N GLY A 20 3.41 -3.98 -4.29
CA GLY A 20 2.74 -4.91 -5.20
C GLY A 20 3.21 -6.36 -5.02
N VAL A 21 4.51 -6.58 -4.85
CA VAL A 21 5.08 -7.91 -4.58
C VAL A 21 4.63 -8.44 -3.22
N LEU A 22 4.65 -7.63 -2.17
CA LEU A 22 4.18 -8.03 -0.84
C LEU A 22 2.70 -8.40 -0.85
N CYS A 23 1.87 -7.64 -1.57
CA CYS A 23 0.46 -7.94 -1.76
C CYS A 23 0.25 -9.27 -2.52
N LEU A 24 1.05 -9.54 -3.55
CA LEU A 24 1.00 -10.81 -4.28
C LEU A 24 1.39 -11.99 -3.39
N VAL A 25 2.48 -11.87 -2.62
CA VAL A 25 2.91 -12.90 -1.66
C VAL A 25 1.84 -13.15 -0.62
N SER A 26 1.26 -12.08 -0.04
CA SER A 26 0.13 -12.16 0.90
C SER A 26 -1.05 -12.92 0.30
N MET A 27 -1.41 -12.60 -0.95
CA MET A 27 -2.52 -13.25 -1.65
C MET A 27 -2.26 -14.74 -1.85
N VAL A 28 -1.09 -15.12 -2.37
CA VAL A 28 -0.70 -16.52 -2.60
C VAL A 28 -0.61 -17.29 -1.28
N TYR A 29 -0.10 -16.67 -0.22
CA TYR A 29 -0.03 -17.27 1.10
C TYR A 29 -1.42 -17.52 1.68
N GLY A 30 -2.31 -16.52 1.67
CA GLY A 30 -3.69 -16.66 2.12
C GLY A 30 -4.45 -17.73 1.34
N ALA A 31 -4.25 -17.77 0.03
CA ALA A 31 -4.78 -18.80 -0.87
C ALA A 31 -4.37 -20.21 -0.43
N TRP A 32 -3.06 -20.44 -0.30
CA TRP A 32 -2.51 -21.73 0.11
C TRP A 32 -3.02 -22.17 1.49
N GLN A 33 -3.11 -21.24 2.44
CA GLN A 33 -3.64 -21.53 3.78
C GLN A 33 -5.12 -21.96 3.73
N VAL A 34 -5.97 -21.20 3.03
CA VAL A 34 -7.42 -21.44 3.00
C VAL A 34 -7.77 -22.71 2.25
N TRP A 35 -7.13 -22.95 1.10
CA TRP A 35 -7.52 -24.03 0.20
C TRP A 35 -6.74 -25.33 0.39
N SER A 36 -5.53 -25.28 0.95
CA SER A 36 -4.70 -26.48 1.10
C SER A 36 -4.40 -26.77 2.57
N ARG A 37 -3.76 -25.85 3.28
CA ARG A 37 -3.18 -26.14 4.59
C ARG A 37 -4.22 -26.34 5.70
N ILE A 38 -5.28 -25.53 5.73
CA ILE A 38 -6.34 -25.66 6.75
C ILE A 38 -7.13 -26.95 6.56
N PRO A 39 -7.61 -27.31 5.35
CA PRO A 39 -8.26 -28.59 5.10
C PRO A 39 -7.37 -29.79 5.46
N GLU A 40 -6.08 -29.75 5.10
CA GLU A 40 -5.12 -30.80 5.42
C GLU A 40 -4.97 -30.98 6.95
N ARG A 41 -4.80 -29.87 7.69
CA ARG A 41 -4.71 -29.92 9.16
C ARG A 41 -6.01 -30.45 9.79
N ALA A 42 -7.16 -30.09 9.25
CA ALA A 42 -8.44 -30.61 9.72
C ALA A 42 -8.55 -32.13 9.49
N ALA A 43 -8.12 -32.62 8.33
CA ALA A 43 -8.11 -34.05 8.01
C ALA A 43 -7.12 -34.83 8.89
N GLN A 44 -5.92 -34.29 9.11
CA GLN A 44 -4.91 -34.87 10.03
C GLN A 44 -5.46 -34.99 11.45
N PHE A 45 -6.10 -33.93 11.95
CA PHE A 45 -6.74 -33.97 13.27
C PHE A 45 -7.88 -34.98 13.35
N ALA A 46 -8.73 -35.07 12.33
CA ALA A 46 -9.83 -36.03 12.28
C ALA A 46 -9.32 -37.48 12.27
N ALA A 47 -8.31 -37.79 11.46
CA ALA A 47 -7.69 -39.11 11.41
C ALA A 47 -7.03 -39.49 12.75
N TYR A 48 -6.32 -38.55 13.37
CA TYR A 48 -5.72 -38.74 14.68
C TYR A 48 -6.78 -39.00 15.77
N ARG A 49 -7.87 -38.22 15.78
CA ARG A 49 -8.95 -38.40 16.75
C ARG A 49 -9.64 -39.77 16.59
N ALA A 50 -9.92 -40.19 15.36
CA ALA A 50 -10.51 -41.49 15.08
C ALA A 50 -9.58 -42.65 15.52
N ALA A 51 -8.27 -42.50 15.31
CA ALA A 51 -7.28 -43.49 15.76
C ALA A 51 -7.21 -43.58 17.29
N ILE A 52 -7.25 -42.45 18.01
CA ILE A 52 -7.35 -42.45 19.48
C ILE A 52 -8.61 -43.19 19.94
N GLU A 53 -9.77 -42.82 19.41
CA GLU A 53 -11.06 -43.39 19.83
C GLU A 53 -11.10 -44.91 19.60
N THR A 54 -10.59 -45.35 18.44
CA THR A 54 -10.47 -46.79 18.12
C THR A 54 -9.51 -47.49 19.07
N PHE A 55 -8.34 -46.90 19.31
CA PHE A 55 -7.33 -47.47 20.19
C PHE A 55 -7.84 -47.58 21.64
N GLU A 56 -8.47 -46.54 22.17
CA GLU A 56 -9.04 -46.51 23.52
C GLU A 56 -10.18 -47.53 23.65
N THR A 57 -11.16 -47.52 22.74
CA THR A 57 -12.31 -48.46 22.79
C THR A 57 -11.88 -49.92 22.73
N LEU A 58 -10.94 -50.26 21.84
CA LEU A 58 -10.44 -51.63 21.72
C LEU A 58 -9.52 -52.03 22.88
N THR A 59 -8.82 -51.07 23.48
CA THR A 59 -8.04 -51.30 24.71
C THR A 59 -8.98 -51.60 25.88
N GLU A 60 -10.06 -50.83 26.05
CA GLU A 60 -11.08 -51.06 27.07
C GLU A 60 -11.72 -52.46 26.92
N LEU A 61 -12.12 -52.84 25.71
CA LEU A 61 -12.69 -54.17 25.45
C LEU A 61 -11.71 -55.31 25.77
N ARG A 62 -10.45 -55.17 25.37
CA ARG A 62 -9.41 -56.20 25.54
C ARG A 62 -8.94 -56.32 26.99
N VAL A 63 -8.66 -55.20 27.65
CA VAL A 63 -7.96 -55.14 28.94
C VAL A 63 -8.95 -55.05 30.09
N GLU A 64 -9.95 -54.17 30.01
CA GLU A 64 -10.85 -53.90 31.12
C GLU A 64 -12.01 -54.90 31.16
N GLN A 65 -12.56 -55.24 29.99
CA GLN A 65 -13.69 -56.18 29.90
C GLN A 65 -13.24 -57.63 29.65
N ALA A 66 -11.94 -57.86 29.43
CA ALA A 66 -11.33 -59.16 29.13
C ALA A 66 -12.01 -59.92 27.97
N ILE A 67 -12.63 -59.19 27.03
CA ILE A 67 -13.27 -59.76 25.86
C ILE A 67 -12.20 -59.94 24.77
N PRO A 68 -12.01 -61.16 24.22
CA PRO A 68 -11.05 -61.36 23.16
C PRO A 68 -11.50 -60.61 21.90
N LEU A 69 -10.58 -59.83 21.32
CA LEU A 69 -10.83 -59.09 20.09
C LEU A 69 -11.07 -60.07 18.93
N THR A 70 -12.04 -59.74 18.09
CA THR A 70 -12.22 -60.42 16.81
C THR A 70 -11.02 -60.14 15.88
N PRO A 71 -10.77 -60.98 14.86
CA PRO A 71 -9.66 -60.76 13.92
C PRO A 71 -9.71 -59.40 13.22
N GLU A 72 -10.90 -58.87 12.94
CA GLU A 72 -11.08 -57.53 12.36
C GLU A 72 -10.68 -56.44 13.34
N GLN A 73 -11.14 -56.51 14.59
CA GLN A 73 -10.76 -55.56 15.64
C GLN A 73 -9.26 -55.59 15.96
N ALA A 74 -8.61 -56.75 15.86
CA ALA A 74 -7.16 -56.84 16.04
C ALA A 74 -6.40 -56.07 14.94
N ASN A 75 -6.89 -56.10 13.69
CA ASN A 75 -6.32 -55.32 12.59
C ASN A 75 -6.54 -53.81 12.80
N ASP A 76 -7.77 -53.41 13.17
CA ASP A 76 -8.11 -52.01 13.47
C ASP A 76 -7.25 -51.44 14.61
N TYR A 77 -6.98 -52.24 15.64
CA TYR A 77 -6.08 -51.88 16.74
C TYR A 77 -4.65 -51.61 16.26
N MET A 78 -4.10 -52.51 15.44
CA MET A 78 -2.74 -52.36 14.88
C MET A 78 -2.64 -51.16 13.94
N ASP A 79 -3.68 -50.88 13.16
CA ASP A 79 -3.68 -49.75 12.24
C ASP A 79 -3.86 -48.42 12.98
N ALA A 80 -4.69 -48.37 14.02
CA ALA A 80 -4.78 -47.22 14.92
C ALA A 80 -3.44 -46.95 15.62
N GLU A 81 -2.74 -47.98 16.12
CA GLU A 81 -1.42 -47.84 16.74
C GLU A 81 -0.38 -47.28 15.76
N LYS A 82 -0.36 -47.73 14.50
CA LYS A 82 0.53 -47.18 13.46
C LYS A 82 0.25 -45.71 13.18
N VAL A 83 -1.02 -45.32 13.10
CA VAL A 83 -1.41 -43.92 12.89
C VAL A 83 -0.94 -43.06 14.07
N LEU A 84 -1.15 -43.52 15.32
CA LEU A 84 -0.70 -42.80 16.52
C LEU A 84 0.83 -42.72 16.61
N ALA A 85 1.55 -43.75 16.16
CA ALA A 85 3.01 -43.76 16.12
C ALA A 85 3.58 -42.64 15.22
N ASN A 86 2.89 -42.30 14.13
CA ASN A 86 3.28 -41.21 13.23
C ASN A 86 3.18 -39.81 13.87
N TYR A 87 2.47 -39.66 15.01
CA TYR A 87 2.25 -38.39 15.70
C TYR A 87 2.87 -38.36 17.11
N LYS A 88 3.86 -39.21 17.39
CA LYS A 88 4.52 -39.31 18.71
C LYS A 88 5.13 -37.98 19.18
N ASP A 89 5.77 -37.24 18.28
CA ASP A 89 6.51 -36.02 18.61
C ASP A 89 5.68 -34.73 18.43
N ASP A 90 4.70 -34.74 17.50
CA ASP A 90 3.85 -33.57 17.24
C ASP A 90 2.38 -33.99 17.01
N LYS A 91 1.55 -33.75 18.02
CA LYS A 91 0.12 -34.08 17.98
C LYS A 91 -0.59 -33.04 17.11
N PRO A 92 -1.38 -33.45 16.11
CA PRO A 92 -2.08 -32.49 15.26
C PRO A 92 -3.07 -31.70 16.11
N LEU A 93 -2.97 -30.38 16.02
CA LEU A 93 -3.92 -29.47 16.66
C LEU A 93 -5.06 -29.14 15.70
N PRO A 94 -6.31 -29.03 16.19
CA PRO A 94 -7.40 -28.61 15.35
C PRO A 94 -7.14 -27.18 14.85
N PRO A 95 -7.44 -26.87 13.57
CA PRO A 95 -7.40 -25.49 13.12
C PRO A 95 -8.41 -24.66 13.91
N SER A 96 -8.02 -23.43 14.27
CA SER A 96 -8.93 -22.51 14.95
C SER A 96 -10.11 -22.17 14.04
N LYS A 97 -11.29 -21.94 14.62
CA LYS A 97 -12.48 -21.48 13.87
C LYS A 97 -12.23 -20.17 13.11
N TYR A 98 -11.25 -19.37 13.54
CA TYR A 98 -10.89 -18.11 12.89
C TYR A 98 -9.76 -18.23 11.86
N ASP A 99 -9.04 -19.36 11.80
CA ASP A 99 -7.88 -19.51 10.90
C ASP A 99 -8.29 -19.25 9.46
N ARG A 100 -9.37 -19.89 9.01
CA ARG A 100 -9.85 -19.74 7.64
C ARG A 100 -10.31 -18.32 7.35
N LEU A 101 -11.00 -17.69 8.30
CA LEU A 101 -11.53 -16.34 8.15
C LEU A 101 -10.40 -15.31 8.07
N ILE A 102 -9.42 -15.38 8.96
CA ILE A 102 -8.25 -14.49 8.99
C ILE A 102 -7.43 -14.68 7.72
N ASN A 103 -7.12 -15.94 7.35
CA ASN A 103 -6.33 -16.19 6.14
C ASN A 103 -7.03 -15.78 4.86
N PHE A 104 -8.35 -15.87 4.81
CA PHE A 104 -9.11 -15.38 3.67
C PHE A 104 -9.15 -13.84 3.63
N TRP A 105 -9.60 -13.18 4.69
CA TRP A 105 -9.84 -11.73 4.63
C TRP A 105 -8.55 -10.90 4.73
N VAL A 106 -7.65 -11.26 5.63
CA VAL A 106 -6.43 -10.49 5.86
C VAL A 106 -5.41 -10.77 4.77
N TRP A 107 -5.09 -12.05 4.55
CA TRP A 107 -4.00 -12.42 3.65
C TRP A 107 -4.46 -12.46 2.19
N PHE A 108 -5.53 -13.19 1.86
CA PHE A 108 -6.01 -13.30 0.48
C PHE A 108 -6.67 -12.01 -0.03
N ILE A 109 -7.75 -11.55 0.59
CA ILE A 109 -8.49 -10.35 0.14
C ILE A 109 -7.67 -9.07 0.36
N GLY A 110 -6.96 -8.94 1.49
CA GLY A 110 -6.06 -7.81 1.73
C GLY A 110 -4.93 -7.75 0.69
N GLY A 111 -4.31 -8.87 0.35
CA GLY A 111 -3.33 -8.96 -0.72
C GLY A 111 -3.93 -8.60 -2.09
N PHE A 112 -5.05 -9.24 -2.45
CA PHE A 112 -5.72 -9.02 -3.73
C PHE A 112 -6.15 -7.57 -3.95
N SER A 113 -6.73 -6.92 -2.93
CA SER A 113 -7.17 -5.52 -3.02
C SER A 113 -6.02 -4.50 -3.03
N GLY A 114 -4.86 -4.85 -2.46
CA GLY A 114 -3.66 -4.00 -2.50
C GLY A 114 -2.97 -3.95 -3.87
N ILE A 115 -3.10 -5.00 -4.69
CA ILE A 115 -2.47 -5.06 -6.02
C ILE A 115 -2.99 -3.94 -6.95
N PRO A 116 -4.30 -3.71 -7.12
CA PRO A 116 -4.81 -2.57 -7.87
C PRO A 116 -4.26 -1.22 -7.39
N PHE A 117 -4.12 -1.03 -6.08
CA PHE A 117 -3.56 0.20 -5.52
C PHE A 117 -2.09 0.41 -5.93
N ALA A 118 -1.28 -0.64 -5.93
CA ALA A 118 0.12 -0.58 -6.37
C ALA A 118 0.26 -0.37 -7.89
N ILE A 119 -0.62 -0.97 -8.69
CA ILE A 119 -0.58 -0.89 -10.16
C ILE A 119 -1.15 0.44 -10.67
N TRP A 120 -2.16 0.99 -10.00
CA TRP A 120 -2.92 2.15 -10.47
C TRP A 120 -2.06 3.36 -10.86
N PRO A 121 -1.02 3.78 -10.10
CA PRO A 121 -0.15 4.89 -10.51
C PRO A 121 0.54 4.66 -11.85
N PHE A 122 0.96 3.43 -12.15
CA PHE A 122 1.62 3.12 -13.43
C PHE A 122 0.64 3.23 -14.60
N VAL A 123 -0.61 2.80 -14.41
CA VAL A 123 -1.66 2.93 -15.43
C VAL A 123 -2.08 4.40 -15.59
N LYS A 124 -2.34 5.08 -14.47
CA LYS A 124 -2.80 6.48 -14.43
C LYS A 124 -1.77 7.43 -15.05
N TYR A 125 -0.49 7.16 -14.89
CA TYR A 125 0.60 8.02 -15.35
C TYR A 125 1.45 7.39 -16.47
N ARG A 126 0.88 6.43 -17.21
CA ARG A 126 1.57 5.75 -18.33
C ARG A 126 2.00 6.71 -19.45
N SER A 127 1.32 7.85 -19.57
CA SER A 127 1.61 8.92 -20.53
C SER A 127 2.82 9.79 -20.15
N GLY A 128 3.46 9.51 -19.01
CA GLY A 128 4.61 10.25 -18.51
C GLY A 128 4.26 11.26 -17.42
N GLY A 129 5.20 12.18 -17.15
CA GLY A 129 5.03 13.22 -16.15
C GLY A 129 4.57 14.55 -16.71
N TRP A 130 4.79 15.58 -15.91
CA TRP A 130 4.56 16.97 -16.28
C TRP A 130 5.61 17.44 -17.28
N VAL A 131 5.20 18.27 -18.22
CA VAL A 131 6.12 18.89 -19.18
C VAL A 131 5.79 20.36 -19.32
N LEU A 132 6.78 21.22 -19.10
CA LEU A 132 6.70 22.64 -19.40
C LEU A 132 7.50 22.91 -20.66
N ASP A 133 6.80 23.26 -21.73
CA ASP A 133 7.39 23.52 -23.04
C ASP A 133 8.08 24.90 -23.07
N SER A 134 8.94 25.14 -24.06
CA SER A 134 9.67 26.41 -24.21
C SER A 134 8.77 27.63 -24.43
N GLN A 135 7.51 27.39 -24.82
CA GLN A 135 6.47 28.38 -25.06
C GLN A 135 5.63 28.67 -23.78
N GLY A 136 6.00 28.09 -22.63
CA GLY A 136 5.26 28.27 -21.38
C GLY A 136 3.97 27.43 -21.28
N THR A 137 3.72 26.54 -22.25
CA THR A 137 2.59 25.59 -22.17
C THR A 137 2.92 24.45 -21.21
N LEU A 138 2.07 24.23 -20.21
CA LEU A 138 2.18 23.12 -19.26
C LEU A 138 1.33 21.94 -19.71
N ARG A 139 1.92 20.76 -19.77
CA ARG A 139 1.22 19.50 -20.01
C ARG A 139 1.15 18.67 -18.74
N SER A 140 -0.03 18.19 -18.38
CA SER A 140 -0.24 17.31 -17.23
C SER A 140 0.13 15.85 -17.55
N PRO A 141 0.40 15.02 -16.53
CA PRO A 141 0.59 13.58 -16.69
C PRO A 141 -0.59 12.87 -17.35
N LYS A 142 -1.79 13.45 -17.28
CA LYS A 142 -3.01 12.93 -17.92
C LYS A 142 -3.14 13.33 -19.39
N GLY A 143 -2.25 14.19 -19.89
CA GLY A 143 -2.24 14.67 -21.28
C GLY A 143 -2.98 16.00 -21.51
N GLU A 144 -3.57 16.60 -20.48
CA GLU A 144 -4.19 17.93 -20.56
C GLU A 144 -3.10 18.98 -20.83
N ARG A 145 -3.43 20.03 -21.58
CA ARG A 145 -2.53 21.13 -21.91
C ARG A 145 -3.11 22.43 -21.38
N TYR A 146 -2.26 23.22 -20.74
CA TYR A 146 -2.58 24.52 -20.16
C TYR A 146 -1.68 25.56 -20.81
N GLY A 147 -2.29 26.49 -21.54
CA GLY A 147 -1.59 27.66 -22.08
C GLY A 147 -1.12 28.58 -20.95
N PRO A 148 -0.10 29.42 -21.19
CA PRO A 148 0.40 30.36 -20.19
C PRO A 148 -0.67 31.37 -19.73
N ASP A 149 -1.59 31.72 -20.62
CA ASP A 149 -2.76 32.57 -20.38
C ASP A 149 -3.80 31.94 -19.44
N GLN A 150 -3.82 30.61 -19.33
CA GLN A 150 -4.78 29.88 -18.50
C GLN A 150 -4.32 29.73 -17.04
N ILE A 151 -3.08 30.10 -16.74
CA ILE A 151 -2.48 30.00 -15.42
C ILE A 151 -2.54 31.39 -14.79
N ALA A 152 -3.24 31.49 -13.66
CA ALA A 152 -3.50 32.77 -13.00
C ALA A 152 -2.46 33.07 -11.92
N ASP A 153 -2.02 32.06 -11.18
CA ASP A 153 -1.16 32.22 -10.00
C ASP A 153 -0.60 30.84 -9.56
N ILE A 154 0.34 30.83 -8.63
CA ILE A 154 0.81 29.65 -7.90
C ILE A 154 0.69 29.87 -6.39
N ASP A 155 -0.06 28.99 -5.74
CA ASP A 155 -0.12 28.91 -4.28
C ASP A 155 1.07 28.09 -3.75
N MET A 156 1.95 28.81 -3.08
CA MET A 156 3.19 28.34 -2.46
C MET A 156 3.06 28.15 -0.94
N THR A 157 1.86 28.28 -0.37
CA THR A 157 1.65 28.25 1.09
C THR A 157 2.21 26.98 1.75
N THR A 158 2.02 25.83 1.09
CA THR A 158 2.52 24.54 1.57
C THR A 158 3.93 24.21 1.11
N TRP A 159 4.52 25.01 0.21
CA TRP A 159 5.82 24.69 -0.37
C TRP A 159 6.95 24.78 0.67
N ARG A 160 7.58 23.64 0.94
CA ARG A 160 8.69 23.41 1.87
C ARG A 160 8.47 23.94 3.29
N GLY A 161 7.24 24.32 3.64
CA GLY A 161 6.90 24.92 4.93
C GLY A 161 7.50 26.31 5.16
N PHE A 162 7.97 26.99 4.11
CA PHE A 162 8.60 28.31 4.24
C PHE A 162 7.60 29.39 4.67
N ILE A 163 6.41 29.36 4.06
CA ILE A 163 5.35 30.35 4.32
C ILE A 163 4.44 29.89 5.47
N ASN A 164 4.01 28.62 5.45
CA ASN A 164 3.22 28.01 6.52
C ASN A 164 3.97 26.82 7.15
N PRO A 165 4.74 27.05 8.23
CA PRO A 165 5.47 25.98 8.94
C PRO A 165 4.56 24.89 9.54
N GLN A 166 3.28 25.19 9.76
CA GLN A 166 2.28 24.28 10.31
C GLN A 166 1.59 23.45 9.22
N ALA A 167 1.93 23.65 7.93
CA ALA A 167 1.44 22.81 6.85
C ALA A 167 1.85 21.34 7.09
N SER A 168 0.90 20.43 6.88
CA SER A 168 1.13 18.99 7.08
C SER A 168 2.34 18.50 6.28
N ASN A 169 3.16 17.62 6.88
CA ASN A 169 4.28 16.93 6.22
C ASN A 169 3.92 16.29 4.86
N LYS A 170 2.64 15.96 4.64
CA LYS A 170 2.14 15.39 3.38
C LYS A 170 2.05 16.41 2.24
N SER A 171 1.85 17.69 2.54
CA SER A 171 1.73 18.77 1.55
C SER A 171 3.00 19.63 1.46
N THR A 172 3.98 19.45 2.34
CA THR A 172 5.24 20.22 2.41
C THR A 172 6.05 20.18 1.12
N TRP A 173 5.79 19.22 0.22
CA TRP A 173 6.48 19.11 -1.09
C TRP A 173 5.54 19.40 -2.26
N GLN A 174 4.45 20.11 -2.00
CA GLN A 174 3.43 20.43 -2.97
C GLN A 174 3.24 21.95 -3.11
N ALA A 175 3.06 22.39 -4.35
CA ALA A 175 2.52 23.70 -4.69
C ALA A 175 1.25 23.52 -5.52
N LYS A 176 0.36 24.51 -5.52
CA LYS A 176 -0.87 24.46 -6.31
C LYS A 176 -0.87 25.55 -7.35
N LEU A 177 -0.88 25.18 -8.63
CA LEU A 177 -1.16 26.13 -9.69
C LEU A 177 -2.65 26.48 -9.68
N LYS A 178 -2.98 27.77 -9.65
CA LYS A 178 -4.34 28.28 -9.83
C LYS A 178 -4.56 28.57 -11.30
N LEU A 179 -5.63 28.01 -11.85
CA LEU A 179 -6.08 28.29 -13.20
C LEU A 179 -7.07 29.46 -13.20
N GLN A 180 -7.21 30.12 -14.34
CA GLN A 180 -8.16 31.23 -14.54
C GLN A 180 -9.62 30.83 -14.25
N ASP A 181 -9.95 29.55 -14.43
CA ASP A 181 -11.28 28.99 -14.14
C ASP A 181 -11.47 28.57 -12.68
N ASN A 182 -10.60 29.06 -11.79
CA ASN A 182 -10.60 28.79 -10.36
C ASN A 182 -10.35 27.32 -9.97
N ARG A 183 -9.94 26.46 -10.91
CA ARG A 183 -9.43 25.12 -10.59
C ARG A 183 -7.99 25.21 -10.10
N SER A 184 -7.56 24.20 -9.35
CA SER A 184 -6.17 24.08 -8.92
C SER A 184 -5.54 22.77 -9.38
N LEU A 185 -4.27 22.84 -9.79
CA LEU A 185 -3.45 21.69 -10.16
C LEU A 185 -2.37 21.49 -9.10
N VAL A 186 -2.28 20.28 -8.57
CA VAL A 186 -1.26 19.94 -7.57
C VAL A 186 0.04 19.55 -8.27
N LEU A 187 1.08 20.34 -8.01
CA LEU A 187 2.45 20.08 -8.40
C LEU A 187 3.17 19.42 -7.23
N ASP A 188 3.42 18.11 -7.32
CA ASP A 188 3.97 17.30 -6.23
C ASP A 188 5.41 16.88 -6.52
N ASP A 189 6.38 17.49 -5.83
CA ASP A 189 7.78 17.12 -5.96
C ASP A 189 8.10 15.80 -5.26
N TYR A 190 7.35 15.38 -4.24
CA TYR A 190 7.56 14.08 -3.61
C TYR A 190 7.34 12.91 -4.59
N LEU A 191 6.38 13.08 -5.53
CA LEU A 191 6.08 12.08 -6.56
C LEU A 191 6.96 12.23 -7.82
N TRP A 192 7.21 13.48 -8.25
CA TRP A 192 7.79 13.78 -9.55
C TRP A 192 9.21 14.35 -9.43
N GLU A 193 10.16 13.73 -10.12
CA GLU A 193 11.53 14.21 -10.26
C GLU A 193 11.56 15.45 -11.17
N GLY A 194 12.25 16.50 -10.72
CA GLY A 194 12.36 17.76 -11.47
C GLY A 194 11.13 18.67 -11.38
N MET A 195 10.14 18.33 -10.54
CA MET A 195 8.97 19.17 -10.33
C MET A 195 9.33 20.51 -9.69
N SER A 196 10.31 20.52 -8.78
CA SER A 196 10.85 21.75 -8.20
C SER A 196 11.21 22.81 -9.24
N LYS A 197 11.69 22.42 -10.43
CA LYS A 197 12.03 23.36 -11.52
C LYS A 197 10.79 24.00 -12.16
N ILE A 198 9.71 23.24 -12.30
CA ILE A 198 8.42 23.77 -12.80
C ILE A 198 7.81 24.69 -11.75
N ILE A 199 7.85 24.29 -10.48
CA ILE A 199 7.38 25.11 -9.36
C ILE A 199 8.18 26.41 -9.27
N ALA A 200 9.52 26.34 -9.30
CA ALA A 200 10.41 27.49 -9.30
C ALA A 200 10.10 28.48 -10.43
N HIS A 201 9.92 27.97 -11.65
CA HIS A 201 9.58 28.80 -12.80
C HIS A 201 8.32 29.64 -12.55
N TYR A 202 7.22 29.00 -12.10
CA TYR A 202 5.98 29.72 -11.84
C TYR A 202 6.05 30.60 -10.59
N ALA A 203 6.74 30.14 -9.55
CA ALA A 203 6.91 30.92 -8.32
C ALA A 203 7.65 32.23 -8.61
N HIS A 204 8.76 32.17 -9.35
CA HIS A 204 9.47 33.37 -9.77
C HIS A 204 8.67 34.24 -10.74
N GLN A 205 7.92 33.63 -11.66
CA GLN A 205 7.09 34.38 -12.61
C GLN A 205 5.99 35.21 -11.92
N PHE A 206 5.31 34.64 -10.92
CA PHE A 206 4.17 35.29 -10.25
C PHE A 206 4.56 36.07 -9.00
N HIS A 207 5.61 35.63 -8.29
CA HIS A 207 6.07 36.18 -7.01
C HIS A 207 7.59 36.36 -7.01
N PRO A 208 8.17 37.16 -7.94
CA PRO A 208 9.62 37.33 -8.10
C PRO A 208 10.32 37.98 -6.90
N ASP A 209 9.56 38.63 -6.05
CA ASP A 209 10.00 39.27 -4.80
C ASP A 209 10.09 38.29 -3.62
N ALA A 210 9.37 37.16 -3.69
CA ALA A 210 9.38 36.10 -2.68
C ALA A 210 10.20 34.88 -3.10
N TRP A 211 10.42 34.66 -4.39
CA TRP A 211 11.13 33.49 -4.92
C TRP A 211 12.10 33.86 -6.03
N ASP A 212 13.32 33.33 -5.95
CA ASP A 212 14.31 33.47 -7.01
C ASP A 212 14.06 32.52 -8.19
N GLU A 213 14.86 32.65 -9.27
CA GLU A 213 14.76 31.81 -10.47
C GLU A 213 14.97 30.31 -10.21
N THR A 214 15.62 29.96 -9.10
CA THR A 214 15.86 28.57 -8.70
C THR A 214 14.76 28.01 -7.78
N GLY A 215 13.83 28.86 -7.35
CA GLY A 215 12.74 28.53 -6.43
C GLY A 215 13.18 28.52 -4.97
N GLU A 216 14.30 29.18 -4.65
CA GLU A 216 14.73 29.42 -3.27
C GLU A 216 14.08 30.71 -2.73
N PRO A 217 13.79 30.74 -1.43
CA PRO A 217 13.06 31.84 -0.81
C PRO A 217 13.91 33.11 -0.73
N ILE A 218 13.31 34.24 -1.07
CA ILE A 218 13.84 35.57 -0.75
C ILE A 218 13.25 35.98 0.58
N GLU A 219 14.10 36.09 1.61
CA GLU A 219 13.68 36.23 3.01
C GLU A 219 12.68 37.38 3.23
N SER A 220 12.93 38.54 2.62
CA SER A 220 12.03 39.70 2.74
C SER A 220 10.63 39.45 2.17
N GLY A 221 10.53 38.77 1.02
CA GLY A 221 9.24 38.48 0.39
C GLY A 221 8.48 37.37 1.11
N ILE A 222 9.19 36.35 1.59
CA ILE A 222 8.56 35.27 2.40
C ILE A 222 8.02 35.81 3.72
N GLN A 223 8.73 36.71 4.39
CA GLN A 223 8.24 37.34 5.63
C GLN A 223 6.94 38.12 5.38
N GLN A 224 6.85 38.85 4.27
CA GLN A 224 5.63 39.57 3.88
C GLN A 224 4.47 38.61 3.56
N ALA A 225 4.73 37.56 2.79
CA ALA A 225 3.73 36.54 2.48
C ALA A 225 3.25 35.77 3.72
N ALA A 226 4.13 35.49 4.68
CA ALA A 226 3.76 34.86 5.94
C ALA A 226 2.95 35.80 6.85
N ALA A 227 3.20 37.11 6.78
CA ALA A 227 2.42 38.11 7.52
C ALA A 227 0.99 38.23 6.98
N SER A 228 0.82 38.32 5.65
CA SER A 228 -0.50 38.44 5.03
C SER A 228 -1.42 37.25 5.35
N LEU A 229 -0.88 36.02 5.36
CA LEU A 229 -1.64 34.83 5.75
C LEU A 229 -2.11 34.85 7.22
N LYS A 230 -1.29 35.39 8.12
CA LYS A 230 -1.68 35.55 9.53
C LYS A 230 -2.80 36.57 9.69
N ASP A 231 -2.82 37.63 8.88
CA ASP A 231 -3.87 38.62 8.92
C ASP A 231 -5.19 38.09 8.34
N GLU A 232 -5.12 37.31 7.24
CA GLU A 232 -6.29 36.63 6.68
C GLU A 232 -6.94 35.67 7.69
N SER A 233 -6.14 34.83 8.36
CA SER A 233 -6.65 33.88 9.37
C SER A 233 -7.27 34.52 10.62
N LYS A 234 -7.00 35.80 10.90
CA LYS A 234 -7.64 36.53 12.01
C LYS A 234 -8.96 37.18 11.61
N SER A 235 -9.19 37.35 10.31
CA SER A 235 -10.40 37.99 9.76
C SER A 235 -11.52 37.00 9.41
N SER A 236 -11.21 35.70 9.39
CA SER A 236 -12.13 34.56 9.20
C SER A 236 -12.58 33.97 10.54
#